data_AF-A0A8T5T897-F1
#
_entry.id   AF-A0A8T5T897-F1
#
_cell.length_a   1.000
_cell.length_b   1.000
_cell.length_c   1.000
_cell.angle_alpha   90.00
_cell.angle_beta   90.00
_cell.angle_gamma   90.00
#
_symmetry.space_group_name_H-M   'P 1'
#
loop_
_entity.id
_entity.type
_entity.pdbx_description
1 polymer ?
#
loop_
_entity_poly.entity_id
_entity_poly.type
_entity_poly.pdbx_seq_one_letter_code
_entity_poly.pdbx_strand_id
1 'polypeptide(L)'
;MEKLTMKIVEFRDARDWENFHTPKNLALSLIIETGELFEIMQWKDDNQLFVELDKIKPKLKDELADVAIYLFLLAHEFNIDLELAIAEKIEKNWEKYPVGKKTEFEQ
;
A
#
# COMPACT_ATOMS: atom_id res chain seq x y z
N MET A 1 10.85 8.88 3.25
CA MET A 1 9.99 7.81 3.84
C MET A 1 10.64 7.11 5.03
N GLU A 2 11.96 7.08 5.12
CA GLU A 2 12.73 6.44 6.20
C GLU A 2 12.23 6.72 7.63
N LYS A 3 11.98 7.99 8.00
CA LYS A 3 11.45 8.34 9.34
C LYS A 3 10.11 7.68 9.66
N LEU A 4 9.24 7.52 8.65
CA LEU A 4 7.95 6.86 8.82
C LEU A 4 8.14 5.35 8.97
N THR A 5 8.98 4.74 8.14
CA THR A 5 9.34 3.32 8.24
C THR A 5 9.89 3.00 9.63
N MET A 6 10.81 3.83 10.15
CA MET A 6 11.36 3.64 11.49
C MET A 6 10.30 3.73 12.58
N LYS A 7 9.36 4.68 12.48
CA LYS A 7 8.24 4.76 13.43
C LYS A 7 7.35 3.50 13.42
N ILE A 8 7.14 2.91 12.25
CA ILE A 8 6.37 1.67 12.09
C ILE A 8 7.14 0.47 12.70
N VAL A 9 8.44 0.39 12.43
CA VAL A 9 9.33 -0.64 12.98
C VAL A 9 9.41 -0.54 14.50
N GLU A 10 9.62 0.67 15.04
CA GLU A 10 9.59 0.92 16.48
C GLU A 10 8.27 0.49 17.12
N PHE A 11 7.13 0.74 16.45
CA PHE A 11 5.82 0.31 16.93
C PHE A 11 5.69 -1.22 16.99
N ARG A 12 6.21 -1.94 15.99
CA ARG A 12 6.25 -3.39 15.94
C ARG A 12 7.15 -3.96 17.05
N ASP A 13 8.38 -3.46 17.12
CA ASP A 13 9.42 -3.98 18.01
C ASP A 13 9.07 -3.72 19.49
N ALA A 14 8.41 -2.61 19.79
CA ALA A 14 7.90 -2.32 21.13
C ALA A 14 6.85 -3.33 21.65
N ARG A 15 6.41 -4.28 20.80
CA ARG A 15 5.43 -5.32 21.12
C ARG A 15 5.98 -6.74 20.93
N ASP A 16 7.28 -6.88 20.67
CA ASP A 16 7.94 -8.15 20.36
C ASP A 16 7.29 -8.89 19.15
N TRP A 17 6.71 -8.13 18.21
CA TRP A 17 5.97 -8.66 17.06
C TRP A 17 6.86 -9.10 15.90
N GLU A 18 8.15 -8.78 15.93
CA GLU A 18 9.14 -9.20 14.93
C GLU A 18 9.16 -10.72 14.73
N ASN A 19 8.91 -11.50 15.80
CA ASN A 19 8.84 -12.96 15.74
C ASN A 19 7.68 -13.49 14.89
N PHE A 20 6.61 -12.72 14.74
CA PHE A 20 5.42 -13.07 13.96
C PHE A 20 5.46 -12.46 12.56
N HIS A 21 6.18 -11.34 12.38
CA HIS A 21 6.31 -10.59 11.13
C HIS A 21 7.36 -11.20 10.18
N THR A 22 7.26 -12.51 9.93
CA THR A 22 8.01 -13.14 8.83
C THR A 22 7.57 -12.55 7.48
N PRO A 23 8.44 -12.54 6.44
CA PRO A 23 8.07 -11.98 5.13
C PRO A 23 6.78 -12.57 4.53
N LYS A 24 6.54 -13.87 4.73
CA LYS A 24 5.31 -14.53 4.28
C LYS A 24 4.09 -13.99 5.04
N ASN A 25 4.19 -13.83 6.35
CA ASN A 25 3.08 -13.35 7.16
C ASN A 25 2.77 -11.88 6.86
N LEU A 26 3.79 -11.05 6.68
CA LEU A 26 3.61 -9.65 6.25
C LEU A 26 2.93 -9.54 4.89
N ALA A 27 3.31 -10.37 3.92
CA ALA A 27 2.66 -10.43 2.62
C ALA A 27 1.19 -10.89 2.72
N LEU A 28 0.88 -11.82 3.64
CA LEU A 28 -0.50 -12.24 3.90
C LEU A 28 -1.32 -11.13 4.55
N SER A 29 -0.77 -10.44 5.55
CA SER A 29 -1.43 -9.28 6.17
C SER A 29 -1.69 -8.18 5.15
N LEU A 30 -0.73 -7.89 4.26
CA LEU A 30 -0.94 -6.94 3.17
C LEU A 30 -2.15 -7.30 2.28
N ILE A 31 -2.33 -8.59 1.97
CA ILE A 31 -3.49 -9.06 1.20
C ILE A 31 -4.79 -8.88 2.00
N ILE A 32 -4.77 -9.16 3.30
CA ILE A 32 -5.94 -9.01 4.18
C ILE A 32 -6.39 -7.55 4.20
N GLU A 33 -5.50 -6.61 4.49
CA GLU A 33 -5.85 -5.17 4.53
C GLU A 33 -6.25 -4.65 3.15
N THR A 34 -5.69 -5.21 2.07
CA THR A 34 -6.15 -4.90 0.71
C THR A 34 -7.60 -5.38 0.49
N GLY A 35 -7.98 -6.49 1.12
CA GLY A 35 -9.35 -6.98 1.15
C GLY A 35 -10.29 -6.06 1.93
N GLU A 36 -9.87 -5.56 3.10
CA GLU A 36 -10.63 -4.58 3.90
C GLU A 36 -10.82 -3.26 3.13
N LEU A 37 -9.77 -2.79 2.47
CA LEU A 37 -9.83 -1.66 1.54
C LEU A 37 -10.85 -1.89 0.41
N PHE A 38 -10.86 -3.09 -0.17
CA PHE A 38 -11.82 -3.46 -1.21
C PHE A 38 -13.27 -3.51 -0.70
N GLU A 39 -13.47 -3.96 0.55
CA GLU A 39 -14.80 -4.09 1.17
C GLU A 39 -15.56 -2.75 1.20
N ILE A 40 -14.84 -1.63 1.34
CA ILE A 40 -15.41 -0.28 1.31
C ILE A 40 -16.11 0.01 -0.02
N MET A 41 -15.63 -0.57 -1.12
CA MET A 41 -16.00 -0.24 -2.49
C MET A 41 -16.80 -1.33 -3.20
N GLN A 42 -16.80 -2.58 -2.70
CA GLN A 42 -17.28 -3.78 -3.40
C GLN A 42 -18.72 -3.72 -3.96
N TRP A 43 -19.62 -2.91 -3.39
CA TRP A 43 -21.04 -2.81 -3.78
C TRP A 43 -21.43 -1.45 -4.39
N LYS A 44 -20.45 -0.63 -4.75
CA LYS A 44 -20.67 0.75 -5.21
C LYS A 44 -20.00 0.96 -6.56
N ASP A 45 -20.67 1.71 -7.43
CA ASP A 45 -20.00 2.30 -8.60
C ASP A 45 -19.22 3.57 -8.21
N ASP A 46 -18.39 4.07 -9.13
CA ASP A 46 -17.55 5.24 -8.90
C ASP A 46 -18.35 6.49 -8.51
N ASN A 47 -19.52 6.71 -9.13
CA ASN A 47 -20.34 7.88 -8.82
C ASN A 47 -20.88 7.80 -7.39
N GLN A 48 -21.32 6.61 -6.96
CA GLN A 48 -21.78 6.37 -5.60
C GLN A 48 -20.66 6.56 -4.57
N LEU A 49 -19.42 6.16 -4.90
CA LEU A 49 -18.25 6.38 -4.05
C LEU A 49 -17.96 7.87 -3.84
N PHE A 50 -18.00 8.67 -4.91
CA PHE A 50 -17.76 10.11 -4.80
C PHE A 50 -18.88 10.85 -4.06
N VAL A 51 -20.14 10.46 -4.25
CA VAL A 51 -21.28 11.05 -3.52
C VAL A 51 -21.22 10.74 -2.02
N GLU A 52 -20.81 9.53 -1.64
CA GLU A 52 -20.66 9.13 -0.23
C GLU A 52 -19.25 9.37 0.33
N LEU A 53 -18.39 10.12 -0.36
CA LEU A 53 -16.96 10.22 -0.02
C LEU A 53 -16.75 10.61 1.45
N ASP A 54 -17.43 11.64 1.94
CA ASP A 54 -17.27 12.10 3.33
C ASP A 54 -17.62 11.03 4.37
N LYS A 55 -18.54 10.11 4.03
CA LYS A 55 -18.95 9.00 4.88
C LYS A 55 -17.93 7.86 4.86
N ILE A 56 -17.34 7.55 3.71
CA ILE A 56 -16.39 6.44 3.58
C ILE A 56 -14.94 6.85 3.86
N LYS A 57 -14.60 8.14 3.73
CA LYS A 57 -13.24 8.67 3.85
C LYS A 57 -12.51 8.30 5.14
N PRO A 58 -13.15 8.27 6.33
CA PRO A 58 -12.47 7.83 7.55
C PRO A 58 -11.96 6.40 7.44
N LYS A 59 -12.83 5.45 7.07
CA LYS A 59 -12.45 4.05 6.87
C LYS A 59 -11.44 3.90 5.74
N LEU A 60 -11.67 4.56 4.61
CA LEU A 60 -10.75 4.53 3.48
C LEU A 60 -9.34 4.98 3.87
N LYS A 61 -9.24 6.01 4.71
CA LYS A 61 -7.95 6.49 5.21
C LYS A 61 -7.27 5.44 6.09
N ASP A 62 -8.02 4.77 6.95
CA ASP A 62 -7.48 3.76 7.87
C ASP A 62 -6.98 2.54 7.06
N GLU A 63 -7.79 1.98 6.16
CA GLU A 63 -7.37 0.81 5.35
C GLU A 63 -6.20 1.12 4.40
N LEU A 64 -6.16 2.32 3.81
CA LEU A 64 -5.01 2.76 3.02
C LEU A 64 -3.74 2.84 3.86
N ALA A 65 -3.85 3.25 5.14
CA ALA A 65 -2.73 3.30 6.04
C ALA A 65 -2.27 1.90 6.44
N ASP A 66 -3.19 0.97 6.69
CA ASP A 66 -2.86 -0.41 7.06
C ASP A 66 -2.18 -1.16 5.92
N VAL A 67 -2.68 -1.04 4.68
CA VAL A 67 -2.00 -1.53 3.47
C VAL A 67 -0.58 -0.96 3.38
N ALA A 68 -0.42 0.35 3.59
CA ALA A 68 0.90 0.97 3.53
C ALA A 68 1.83 0.47 4.64
N ILE A 69 1.34 0.31 5.88
CA ILE A 69 2.12 -0.16 7.03
C ILE A 69 2.72 -1.54 6.75
N TYR A 70 1.93 -2.49 6.27
CA TYR A 70 2.44 -3.82 5.95
C TYR A 70 3.37 -3.82 4.75
N LEU A 71 3.15 -2.96 3.75
CA LEU A 71 4.08 -2.78 2.64
C LEU A 71 5.44 -2.23 3.12
N PHE A 72 5.45 -1.23 4.01
CA PHE A 72 6.67 -0.68 4.59
C PHE A 72 7.41 -1.71 5.44
N LEU A 73 6.70 -2.48 6.27
CA LEU A 73 7.29 -3.57 7.04
C LEU A 73 7.89 -4.65 6.15
N LEU A 74 7.19 -5.05 5.09
CA LEU A 74 7.67 -6.06 4.15
C LEU A 74 8.93 -5.58 3.41
N ALA A 75 8.95 -4.32 2.95
CA ALA A 75 10.14 -3.73 2.33
C ALA A 75 11.32 -3.67 3.31
N HIS A 76 11.07 -3.31 4.57
CA HIS A 76 12.07 -3.29 5.62
C HIS A 76 12.68 -4.67 5.86
N GLU A 77 11.88 -5.74 5.96
CA GLU A 77 12.39 -7.12 6.14
C GLU A 77 13.31 -7.59 5.01
N PHE A 78 13.14 -7.05 3.79
CA PHE A 78 14.01 -7.34 2.66
C PHE A 78 15.14 -6.31 2.45
N ASN A 79 15.29 -5.33 3.35
CA ASN A 79 16.23 -4.21 3.22
C ASN A 79 16.05 -3.44 1.90
N ILE A 80 14.81 -3.23 1.49
CA ILE A 80 14.46 -2.46 0.30
C ILE A 80 14.14 -1.03 0.71
N ASP A 81 14.88 -0.08 0.14
CA ASP A 81 14.49 1.33 0.16
C ASP A 81 13.28 1.52 -0.76
N LEU A 82 12.09 1.54 -0.16
CA LEU A 82 10.83 1.63 -0.90
C LEU A 82 10.70 2.96 -1.65
N GLU A 83 11.25 4.06 -1.12
CA GLU A 83 11.20 5.37 -1.77
C GLU A 83 12.03 5.37 -3.06
N LEU A 84 13.27 4.86 -2.97
CA LEU A 84 14.13 4.69 -4.14
C LEU A 84 13.50 3.72 -5.16
N ALA A 85 12.98 2.58 -4.69
CA ALA A 85 12.36 1.58 -5.56
C ALA A 85 11.15 2.15 -6.33
N ILE A 86 10.33 2.99 -5.69
CA ILE A 86 9.21 3.68 -6.34
C ILE A 86 9.74 4.69 -7.37
N ALA A 87 10.74 5.51 -7.02
CA ALA A 87 11.31 6.49 -7.93
C ALA A 87 11.87 5.83 -9.20
N GLU A 88 12.66 4.76 -9.06
CA GLU A 88 13.17 3.99 -10.20
C GLU A 88 12.05 3.36 -11.03
N LYS A 89 10.97 2.88 -10.38
CA LYS A 89 9.84 2.29 -11.08
C LYS A 89 9.07 3.34 -11.89
N ILE A 90 8.94 4.57 -11.40
CA ILE A 90 8.32 5.69 -12.12
C ILE A 90 9.11 5.99 -13.40
N GLU A 91 10.44 6.08 -13.34
CA GLU A 91 11.27 6.30 -14.53
C GLU A 91 11.10 5.17 -15.56
N LYS A 92 11.12 3.91 -15.11
CA LYS A 92 10.83 2.76 -15.98
C LYS A 92 9.43 2.82 -16.59
N ASN A 93 8.44 3.34 -15.86
CA ASN A 93 7.08 3.50 -16.36
C ASN A 93 6.96 4.64 -17.38
N TRP A 94 7.72 5.73 -17.24
CA TRP A 94 7.81 6.78 -18.26
C TRP A 94 8.32 6.23 -19.60
N GLU A 95 9.34 5.38 -19.56
CA GLU A 95 9.89 4.71 -20.74
C GLU A 95 8.89 3.72 -21.35
N LYS A 96 8.20 2.95 -20.49
CA LYS A 96 7.19 1.97 -20.93
C LYS A 96 5.93 2.62 -21.51
N TYR A 97 5.52 3.76 -20.98
CA TYR A 97 4.27 4.45 -21.31
C TYR A 97 4.51 5.94 -21.64
N PRO A 98 5.12 6.23 -22.81
CA PRO A 98 5.50 7.59 -23.18
C PRO A 98 4.29 8.48 -23.50
N VAL A 99 4.39 9.76 -23.15
CA VAL A 99 3.36 10.78 -23.44
C VAL A 99 3.07 10.83 -24.95
N GLY A 100 1.79 10.90 -25.30
CA GLY A 100 1.35 11.06 -26.69
C GLY A 100 1.29 9.75 -27.50
N LYS A 101 1.60 8.60 -26.90
CA LYS A 101 1.25 7.29 -27.45
C LYS A 101 0.00 6.74 -26.79
N LYS A 102 -0.85 6.06 -27.55
CA LYS A 102 -1.95 5.26 -26.98
C LYS A 102 -1.32 4.11 -26.21
N THR A 103 -1.52 4.10 -24.90
CA THR A 103 -1.19 2.97 -24.03
C THR A 103 -2.38 2.02 -24.01
N GLU A 104 -2.18 0.77 -24.40
CA GLU A 104 -3.11 -0.31 -24.07
C GLU A 104 -2.69 -0.86 -22.70
N PHE A 105 -3.58 -0.76 -21.72
CA PHE A 105 -3.40 -1.41 -20.43
C PHE A 105 -3.75 -2.89 -20.62
N GLU A 106 -2.76 -3.77 -20.64
CA GLU A 106 -2.98 -5.21 -20.51
C GLU A 106 -3.54 -5.45 -19.09
N GLN A 107 -4.75 -6.00 -19.02
CA GLN A 107 -5.40 -6.43 -17.78
C GLN A 107 -4.83 -7.77 -17.31
#